data_AF-A0A1I7BE02-F1
#
_entry.id   AF-A0A1I7BE02-F1
#
_cell.length_a   1.000
_cell.length_b   1.000
_cell.length_c   1.000
_cell.angle_alpha   90.00
_cell.angle_beta   90.00
_cell.angle_gamma   90.00
#
_symmetry.space_group_name_H-M   'P 1'
#
loop_
_entity.id
_entity.type
_entity.pdbx_description
1 polymer ?
#
loop_
_entity_poly.entity_id
_entity_poly.type
_entity_poly.pdbx_seq_one_letter_code
_entity_poly.pdbx_strand_id
1 'polypeptide(L)'
;MRLKSYLGIFFLLISASACINPPDNFPSVPTITFESIEYVPTNGSDSLIVGIDFQDAEGDLGLSGTDDDPPFNNVDFQRDSNGELITYSTRPPDAPTYNPIDWQVNPLVGNERVNDTIWVKQNPNQFNIFIKFYIKRNGQFTEFKWEDPPFYTTFNGRFPRILTNEVDQAVEGNIRYGMLSSGWESIFRRDTIQVAVEIQDRALNRSNEVLSPEVTLSQITRP
;
A
#
# COMPACT_ATOMS: atom_id res chain seq x y z
N MET A 1 73.23 33.14 14.97
CA MET A 1 71.79 32.82 15.05
C MET A 1 71.21 32.84 13.63
N ARG A 2 71.40 31.79 12.83
CA ARG A 2 70.41 30.77 12.42
C ARG A 2 69.01 31.31 12.04
N LEU A 3 68.85 31.62 10.76
CA LEU A 3 67.60 31.58 9.98
C LEU A 3 66.91 30.22 10.14
N LYS A 4 65.57 30.16 10.21
CA LYS A 4 64.71 29.39 9.29
C LYS A 4 63.27 29.94 9.29
N SER A 5 62.81 30.26 8.07
CA SER A 5 61.43 30.58 7.70
C SER A 5 60.63 29.29 7.57
N TYR A 6 59.43 29.24 8.14
CA TYR A 6 58.39 28.26 7.80
C TYR A 6 57.02 28.92 7.96
N LEU A 7 56.62 29.70 6.94
CA LEU A 7 55.23 30.13 6.80
C LEU A 7 54.44 28.93 6.23
N GLY A 8 53.85 28.14 7.14
CA GLY A 8 52.99 27.02 6.76
C GLY A 8 51.69 27.53 6.17
N ILE A 9 51.46 27.29 4.88
CA ILE A 9 50.16 27.48 4.24
C ILE A 9 49.24 26.36 4.76
N PHE A 10 48.33 26.72 5.67
CA PHE A 10 47.27 25.85 6.12
C PHE A 10 46.16 25.86 5.06
N PHE A 11 46.18 24.88 4.16
CA PHE A 11 45.09 24.65 3.20
C PHE A 11 43.92 24.01 3.96
N LEU A 12 43.04 24.85 4.51
CA LEU A 12 41.78 24.43 5.10
C LEU A 12 40.90 23.86 3.98
N LEU A 13 40.94 22.54 3.81
CA LEU A 13 39.98 21.77 3.01
C LEU A 13 38.59 21.95 3.65
N ILE A 14 37.86 22.96 3.20
CA ILE A 14 36.44 23.12 3.53
C ILE A 14 35.69 22.03 2.77
N SER A 15 35.49 20.91 3.45
CA SER A 15 34.54 19.88 3.05
C SER A 15 33.14 20.47 3.22
N ALA A 16 32.67 21.23 2.23
CA ALA A 16 31.27 21.61 2.16
C ALA A 16 30.47 20.35 1.81
N SER A 17 30.07 19.60 2.83
CA SER A 17 28.93 18.71 2.76
C SER A 17 27.69 19.59 2.56
N ALA A 18 27.43 19.97 1.32
CA ALA A 18 26.13 20.51 0.95
C ALA A 18 25.14 19.36 1.06
N CYS A 19 24.49 19.22 2.21
CA CYS A 19 23.18 18.59 2.23
C CYS A 19 22.31 19.50 1.38
N ILE A 20 21.93 19.03 0.20
CA ILE A 20 20.84 19.64 -0.55
C ILE A 20 19.62 19.44 0.35
N ASN A 21 19.22 20.49 1.07
CA ASN A 21 17.99 20.42 1.82
C ASN A 21 16.87 20.17 0.81
N PRO A 22 16.04 19.15 1.02
CA PRO A 22 14.81 19.05 0.25
C PRO A 22 14.03 20.36 0.39
N PRO A 23 13.21 20.72 -0.61
CA PRO A 23 12.42 21.94 -0.55
C PRO A 23 11.68 22.06 0.79
N ASP A 24 11.77 23.21 1.45
CA ASP A 24 11.28 23.45 2.83
C ASP A 24 9.73 23.34 2.98
N ASN A 25 9.03 22.81 1.99
CA ASN A 25 7.57 22.83 1.87
C ASN A 25 6.94 21.45 1.67
N PHE A 26 7.66 20.35 1.89
CA PHE A 26 7.06 19.02 1.84
C PHE A 26 6.13 18.82 3.05
N PRO A 27 4.94 18.23 2.85
CA PRO A 27 4.01 17.98 3.95
C PRO A 27 4.42 16.71 4.74
N SER A 28 4.25 16.74 6.06
CA SER A 28 4.48 15.57 6.91
C SER A 28 3.42 14.47 6.79
N VAL A 29 2.30 14.77 6.13
CA VAL A 29 1.34 13.76 5.69
C VAL A 29 1.58 13.58 4.20
N PRO A 30 1.74 12.35 3.70
CA PRO A 30 2.06 12.15 2.29
C PRO A 30 0.99 12.77 1.41
N THR A 31 1.41 13.41 0.33
CA THR A 31 0.49 13.94 -0.69
C THR A 31 0.74 13.25 -2.01
N ILE A 32 -0.35 13.00 -2.75
CA ILE A 32 -0.27 12.30 -4.02
C ILE A 32 -1.05 13.02 -5.12
N THR A 33 -0.60 12.85 -6.35
CA THR A 33 -1.30 13.28 -7.56
C THR A 33 -1.44 12.11 -8.54
N PHE A 34 -2.62 11.98 -9.14
CA PHE A 34 -2.84 10.97 -10.17
C PHE A 34 -1.99 11.27 -11.42
N GLU A 35 -1.31 10.26 -11.95
CA GLU A 35 -0.45 10.38 -13.13
C GLU A 35 -0.98 9.55 -14.31
N SER A 36 -1.24 8.26 -14.13
CA SER A 36 -1.65 7.38 -15.23
C SER A 36 -2.54 6.21 -14.82
N ILE A 37 -3.29 5.68 -15.79
CA ILE A 37 -3.96 4.39 -15.69
C ILE A 37 -3.81 3.66 -17.04
N GLU A 38 -3.31 2.44 -17.00
CA GLU A 38 -2.98 1.62 -18.17
C GLU A 38 -3.49 0.20 -17.97
N TYR A 39 -3.96 -0.42 -19.04
CA TYR A 39 -4.34 -1.84 -19.07
C TYR A 39 -3.39 -2.60 -19.99
N VAL A 40 -2.81 -3.69 -19.48
CA VAL A 40 -1.86 -4.54 -20.22
C VAL A 40 -2.42 -5.96 -20.31
N PRO A 41 -3.01 -6.33 -21.47
CA PRO A 41 -3.47 -7.69 -21.67
C PRO A 41 -2.26 -8.61 -21.86
N THR A 42 -2.29 -9.79 -21.23
CA THR A 42 -1.27 -10.82 -21.44
C THR A 42 -1.91 -12.17 -21.74
N ASN A 43 -1.11 -13.16 -22.16
CA ASN A 43 -1.61 -14.53 -22.31
C ASN A 43 -1.85 -15.25 -20.95
N GLY A 44 -1.60 -14.56 -19.82
CA GLY A 44 -1.78 -15.04 -18.46
C GLY A 44 -2.65 -14.08 -17.64
N SER A 45 -2.13 -13.54 -16.53
CA SER A 45 -2.83 -12.50 -15.77
C SER A 45 -2.67 -11.13 -16.45
N ASP A 46 -3.78 -10.45 -16.67
CA ASP A 46 -3.77 -9.08 -17.20
C ASP A 46 -3.38 -8.10 -16.09
N SER A 47 -2.77 -6.97 -16.45
CA SER A 47 -2.34 -5.94 -15.49
C SER A 47 -3.15 -4.66 -15.66
N LEU A 48 -3.79 -4.20 -14.60
CA LEU A 48 -4.24 -2.82 -14.50
C LEU A 48 -3.19 -2.05 -13.69
N ILE A 49 -2.56 -1.06 -14.29
CA ILE A 49 -1.45 -0.32 -13.71
C ILE A 49 -1.93 1.10 -13.44
N VAL A 50 -1.77 1.58 -12.21
CA VAL A 50 -2.01 2.98 -11.84
C VAL A 50 -0.69 3.63 -11.46
N GLY A 51 -0.44 4.82 -12.01
CA GLY A 51 0.68 5.67 -11.66
C GLY A 51 0.22 6.85 -10.80
N ILE A 52 0.96 7.13 -9.73
CA ILE A 52 0.80 8.31 -8.90
C ILE A 52 2.17 8.96 -8.64
N ASP A 53 2.21 10.28 -8.57
CA ASP A 53 3.35 10.99 -8.00
C ASP A 53 3.10 11.22 -6.51
N PHE A 54 4.15 11.23 -5.71
CA PHE A 54 4.07 11.43 -4.26
C PHE A 54 5.10 12.45 -3.78
N GLN A 55 4.78 13.09 -2.65
CA GLN A 55 5.67 13.94 -1.86
C GLN A 55 5.47 13.65 -0.37
N ASP A 56 6.56 13.51 0.36
CA ASP A 56 6.59 13.19 1.79
C ASP A 56 7.83 13.80 2.47
N ALA A 57 7.66 14.43 3.65
CA ALA A 57 8.72 15.20 4.29
C ALA A 57 9.73 14.36 5.08
N GLU A 58 9.29 13.25 5.66
CA GLU A 58 10.08 12.38 6.52
C GLU A 58 10.70 11.20 5.76
N GLY A 59 10.17 10.85 4.58
CA GLY A 59 10.62 9.72 3.79
C GLY A 59 10.28 8.37 4.43
N ASP A 60 9.26 8.35 5.27
CA ASP A 60 8.83 7.17 6.00
C ASP A 60 7.79 6.33 5.25
N LEU A 61 7.68 6.54 3.94
CA LEU A 61 6.83 5.75 3.06
C LEU A 61 7.35 4.32 2.82
N GLY A 62 6.39 3.41 2.65
CA GLY A 62 6.64 2.03 2.27
C GLY A 62 6.86 1.09 3.47
N LEU A 63 6.67 -0.19 3.22
CA LEU A 63 6.81 -1.28 4.19
C LEU A 63 7.72 -2.36 3.60
N SER A 64 8.55 -2.93 4.45
CA SER A 64 9.35 -4.11 4.12
C SER A 64 8.51 -5.39 4.25
N GLY A 65 9.04 -6.50 3.72
CA GLY A 65 8.41 -7.81 3.88
C GLY A 65 8.43 -8.34 5.32
N THR A 66 9.22 -7.71 6.21
CA THR A 66 9.33 -8.06 7.63
C THR A 66 8.62 -7.06 8.53
N ASP A 67 7.89 -6.09 7.97
CA ASP A 67 7.03 -5.20 8.75
C ASP A 67 5.66 -5.88 8.94
N ASP A 68 5.64 -7.00 9.68
CA ASP A 68 4.47 -7.86 9.92
C ASP A 68 4.12 -8.01 11.41
N ASP A 69 4.83 -7.30 12.29
CA ASP A 69 4.44 -7.09 13.67
C ASP A 69 3.44 -5.91 13.80
N PRO A 70 2.64 -5.83 14.89
CA PRO A 70 1.79 -4.68 15.15
C PRO A 70 2.59 -3.35 15.09
N PRO A 71 2.07 -2.32 14.40
CA PRO A 71 0.69 -2.17 13.91
C PRO A 71 0.44 -2.72 12.49
N PHE A 72 1.39 -3.41 11.86
CA PHE A 72 1.36 -3.85 10.46
C PHE A 72 1.10 -5.35 10.27
N ASN A 73 0.75 -6.07 11.35
CA ASN A 73 0.35 -7.47 11.31
C ASN A 73 -0.81 -7.70 10.34
N ASN A 74 -0.85 -8.85 9.67
CA ASN A 74 -1.85 -9.09 8.62
C ASN A 74 -3.29 -9.18 9.18
N VAL A 75 -3.44 -9.83 10.33
CA VAL A 75 -4.76 -10.06 10.94
C VAL A 75 -4.69 -9.99 12.46
N ASP A 76 -5.84 -9.69 13.06
CA ASP A 76 -6.08 -9.82 14.49
C ASP A 76 -6.90 -11.08 14.75
N PHE A 77 -6.30 -12.04 15.46
CA PHE A 77 -6.99 -13.26 15.88
C PHE A 77 -8.03 -12.93 16.96
N GLN A 78 -9.30 -13.23 16.68
CA GLN A 78 -10.38 -12.95 17.61
C GLN A 78 -10.36 -13.94 18.77
N ARG A 79 -10.58 -13.43 19.97
CA ARG A 79 -10.57 -14.20 21.22
C ARG A 79 -11.84 -13.95 22.01
N ASP A 80 -12.27 -14.96 22.75
CA ASP A 80 -13.42 -14.87 23.64
C ASP A 80 -13.06 -14.08 24.92
N SER A 81 -14.02 -13.98 25.85
CA SER A 81 -13.82 -13.31 27.14
C SER A 81 -12.77 -13.97 28.04
N ASN A 82 -12.45 -15.24 27.80
CA ASN A 82 -11.44 -16.01 28.55
C ASN A 82 -10.05 -15.91 27.89
N GLY A 83 -9.94 -15.26 26.72
CA GLY A 83 -8.71 -15.15 25.94
C GLY A 83 -8.46 -16.35 25.03
N GLU A 84 -9.40 -17.27 24.89
CA GLU A 84 -9.31 -18.43 23.99
C GLU A 84 -9.61 -18.00 22.55
N LEU A 85 -8.97 -18.65 21.58
CA LEU A 85 -9.22 -18.36 20.16
C LEU A 85 -10.66 -18.76 19.80
N ILE A 86 -11.35 -17.88 19.08
CA ILE A 86 -12.69 -18.18 18.59
C ILE A 86 -12.57 -19.06 17.34
N THR A 87 -13.08 -20.29 17.44
CA THR A 87 -13.13 -21.24 16.33
C THR A 87 -14.46 -21.15 15.59
N TYR A 88 -14.53 -21.72 14.38
CA TYR A 88 -15.79 -21.74 13.63
C TYR A 88 -16.91 -22.43 14.40
N SER A 89 -16.62 -23.50 15.16
CA SER A 89 -17.63 -24.23 15.94
C SER A 89 -18.06 -23.53 17.23
N THR A 90 -17.23 -22.64 17.78
CA THR A 90 -17.46 -21.92 19.05
C THR A 90 -17.87 -20.46 18.85
N ARG A 91 -18.00 -20.03 17.60
CA ARG A 91 -18.29 -18.64 17.23
C ARG A 91 -19.59 -18.09 17.82
N PRO A 92 -19.64 -16.79 18.16
CA PRO A 92 -20.88 -16.17 18.61
C PRO A 92 -21.90 -16.04 17.45
N PRO A 93 -23.20 -15.85 17.74
CA PRO A 93 -24.25 -15.83 16.71
C PRO A 93 -24.14 -14.70 15.68
N ASP A 94 -23.46 -13.60 16.04
CA ASP A 94 -23.21 -12.43 15.19
C ASP A 94 -21.94 -12.56 14.33
N ALA A 95 -21.16 -13.63 14.50
CA ALA A 95 -19.98 -13.88 13.68
C ALA A 95 -20.36 -14.11 12.21
N PRO A 96 -19.52 -13.69 11.26
CA PRO A 96 -19.77 -13.85 9.83
C PRO A 96 -19.91 -15.33 9.44
N THR A 97 -20.73 -15.60 8.42
CA THR A 97 -20.72 -16.92 7.76
C THR A 97 -19.35 -17.24 7.19
N TYR A 98 -19.06 -18.52 6.96
CA TYR A 98 -17.74 -18.91 6.45
C TYR A 98 -17.42 -18.18 5.15
N ASN A 99 -16.26 -17.54 5.12
CA ASN A 99 -15.66 -16.93 3.94
C ASN A 99 -14.13 -16.81 4.15
N PRO A 100 -13.33 -16.68 3.07
CA PRO A 100 -11.88 -16.64 3.16
C PRO A 100 -11.27 -15.41 3.86
N ILE A 101 -12.03 -14.32 4.03
CA ILE A 101 -11.55 -13.08 4.65
C ILE A 101 -11.64 -13.17 6.17
N ASP A 102 -12.77 -13.64 6.69
CA ASP A 102 -13.02 -13.66 8.14
C ASP A 102 -12.55 -14.95 8.81
N TRP A 103 -12.28 -16.02 8.05
CA TRP A 103 -11.97 -17.34 8.60
C TRP A 103 -10.69 -17.92 8.01
N GLN A 104 -9.67 -18.10 8.86
CA GLN A 104 -8.42 -18.77 8.46
C GLN A 104 -8.42 -20.24 8.87
N VAL A 105 -8.14 -21.11 7.91
CA VAL A 105 -8.05 -22.56 8.12
C VAL A 105 -6.60 -22.93 8.46
N ASN A 106 -6.41 -23.61 9.58
CA ASN A 106 -5.14 -24.08 10.10
C ASN A 106 -4.04 -23.00 10.22
N PRO A 107 -4.33 -21.80 10.77
CA PRO A 107 -3.38 -20.69 10.79
C PRO A 107 -2.19 -20.95 11.72
N LEU A 108 -1.15 -20.15 11.53
CA LEU A 108 -0.06 -19.98 12.50
C LEU A 108 -0.44 -18.83 13.45
N VAL A 109 -0.48 -19.11 14.75
CA VAL A 109 -0.69 -18.10 15.80
C VAL A 109 0.60 -18.00 16.60
N GLY A 110 1.32 -16.89 16.43
CA GLY A 110 2.73 -16.84 16.81
C GLY A 110 3.51 -17.90 16.02
N ASN A 111 4.19 -18.81 16.74
CA ASN A 111 4.99 -19.87 16.12
C ASN A 111 4.31 -21.25 16.14
N GLU A 112 3.02 -21.32 16.52
CA GLU A 112 2.28 -22.57 16.66
C GLU A 112 1.20 -22.72 15.59
N ARG A 113 1.09 -23.93 15.00
CA ARG A 113 0.01 -24.26 14.08
C ARG A 113 -1.23 -24.70 14.86
N VAL A 114 -2.31 -23.95 14.69
CA VAL A 114 -3.61 -24.28 15.25
C VAL A 114 -4.41 -25.07 14.23
N ASN A 115 -4.69 -26.36 14.46
CA ASN A 115 -5.43 -27.21 13.51
C ASN A 115 -6.96 -27.03 13.63
N ASP A 116 -7.43 -25.81 13.42
CA ASP A 116 -8.86 -25.45 13.42
C ASP A 116 -9.11 -24.28 12.43
N THR A 117 -10.36 -23.87 12.28
CA THR A 117 -10.77 -22.67 11.53
C THR A 117 -11.00 -21.52 12.50
N ILE A 118 -10.15 -20.50 12.45
CA ILE A 118 -10.10 -19.42 13.43
C ILE A 118 -10.69 -18.14 12.86
N TRP A 119 -11.50 -17.44 13.67
CA TRP A 119 -12.04 -16.13 13.33
C TRP A 119 -10.93 -15.08 13.39
N VAL A 120 -10.76 -14.35 12.30
CA VAL A 120 -9.79 -13.26 12.19
C VAL A 120 -10.48 -11.97 11.77
N LYS A 121 -9.87 -10.84 12.13
CA LYS A 121 -10.19 -9.54 11.55
C LYS A 121 -9.01 -9.08 10.72
N GLN A 122 -9.25 -8.69 9.48
CA GLN A 122 -8.19 -8.12 8.63
C GLN A 122 -7.70 -6.80 9.22
N ASN A 123 -6.39 -6.60 9.28
CA ASN A 123 -5.80 -5.33 9.66
C ASN A 123 -5.55 -4.48 8.40
N PRO A 124 -6.25 -3.35 8.19
CA PRO A 124 -6.02 -2.49 7.04
C PRO A 124 -4.61 -1.88 7.00
N ASN A 125 -3.98 -1.70 8.16
CA ASN A 125 -2.66 -1.09 8.26
C ASN A 125 -1.56 -2.03 7.77
N GLN A 126 -1.85 -3.32 7.52
CA GLN A 126 -0.91 -4.20 6.83
C GLN A 126 -0.59 -3.69 5.41
N PHE A 127 -1.35 -2.76 4.85
CA PHE A 127 -1.13 -2.19 3.52
C PHE A 127 -0.64 -0.74 3.63
N ASN A 128 -0.02 -0.24 2.56
CA ASN A 128 0.41 1.15 2.45
C ASN A 128 -0.02 1.81 1.13
N ILE A 129 -0.68 1.07 0.24
CA ILE A 129 -1.42 1.59 -0.91
C ILE A 129 -2.81 0.97 -0.94
N PHE A 130 -3.81 1.80 -1.16
CA PHE A 130 -5.22 1.45 -1.03
C PHE A 130 -5.95 1.76 -2.31
N ILE A 131 -6.72 0.79 -2.80
CA ILE A 131 -7.36 0.86 -4.11
C ILE A 131 -8.86 0.60 -3.95
N LYS A 132 -9.67 1.53 -4.46
CA LYS A 132 -11.10 1.32 -4.63
C LYS A 132 -11.47 1.40 -6.11
N PHE A 133 -12.42 0.57 -6.50
CA PHE A 133 -12.96 0.54 -7.86
C PHE A 133 -14.38 1.07 -7.84
N TYR A 134 -14.70 1.91 -8.81
CA TYR A 134 -16.05 2.39 -9.05
C TYR A 134 -16.48 2.05 -10.46
N ILE A 135 -17.69 1.54 -10.60
CA ILE A 135 -18.33 1.25 -11.89
C ILE A 135 -19.44 2.27 -12.12
N LYS A 136 -19.49 2.86 -13.31
CA LYS A 136 -20.57 3.74 -13.74
C LYS A 136 -21.67 2.95 -14.45
N ARG A 137 -22.88 2.94 -13.90
CA ARG A 137 -24.09 2.40 -14.54
C ARG A 137 -25.21 3.43 -14.47
N ASN A 138 -25.92 3.62 -15.59
CA ASN A 138 -26.98 4.64 -15.69
C ASN A 138 -26.53 6.05 -15.25
N GLY A 139 -25.25 6.39 -15.50
CA GLY A 139 -24.67 7.69 -15.15
C GLY A 139 -24.23 7.85 -13.70
N GLN A 140 -24.42 6.86 -12.84
CA GLN A 140 -24.03 6.90 -11.42
C GLN A 140 -22.89 5.93 -11.13
N PHE A 141 -21.94 6.35 -10.30
CA PHE A 141 -20.88 5.48 -9.80
C PHE A 141 -21.33 4.70 -8.56
N THR A 142 -21.01 3.42 -8.55
CA THR A 142 -21.12 2.56 -7.38
C THR A 142 -19.79 1.85 -7.16
N GLU A 143 -19.36 1.76 -5.90
CA GLU A 143 -18.16 1.00 -5.55
C GLU A 143 -18.33 -0.48 -5.92
N PHE A 144 -17.31 -1.05 -6.55
CA PHE A 144 -17.16 -2.48 -6.75
C PHE A 144 -16.27 -3.04 -5.66
N LYS A 145 -16.90 -3.67 -4.67
CA LYS A 145 -16.23 -4.24 -3.50
C LYS A 145 -15.70 -5.62 -3.81
N TRP A 146 -14.38 -5.75 -3.83
CA TRP A 146 -13.70 -7.03 -4.09
C TRP A 146 -13.81 -8.00 -2.91
N GLU A 147 -14.12 -7.47 -1.74
CA GLU A 147 -14.29 -8.21 -0.50
C GLU A 147 -15.64 -8.97 -0.48
N ASP A 148 -16.59 -8.57 -1.32
CA ASP A 148 -17.90 -9.20 -1.43
C ASP A 148 -17.83 -10.54 -2.21
N PRO A 149 -18.80 -11.46 -1.99
CA PRO A 149 -18.91 -12.68 -2.78
C PRO A 149 -19.06 -12.36 -4.28
N PRO A 150 -18.42 -13.12 -5.19
CA PRO A 150 -17.69 -14.37 -4.95
C PRO A 150 -16.17 -14.19 -4.77
N PHE A 151 -15.65 -12.97 -4.68
CA PHE A 151 -14.22 -12.71 -4.87
C PHE A 151 -13.42 -12.82 -3.58
N TYR A 152 -13.92 -12.23 -2.48
CA TYR A 152 -13.26 -12.26 -1.17
C TYR A 152 -11.77 -11.88 -1.23
N THR A 153 -11.45 -10.80 -1.95
CA THR A 153 -10.09 -10.32 -2.15
C THR A 153 -10.01 -8.80 -2.03
N THR A 154 -8.82 -8.24 -2.16
CA THR A 154 -8.61 -6.80 -2.27
C THR A 154 -7.45 -6.52 -3.22
N PHE A 155 -7.38 -5.30 -3.73
CA PHE A 155 -6.22 -4.78 -4.47
C PHE A 155 -5.43 -3.75 -3.66
N ASN A 156 -5.70 -3.63 -2.36
CA ASN A 156 -4.78 -2.98 -1.43
C ASN A 156 -3.44 -3.75 -1.42
N GLY A 157 -2.34 -3.03 -1.22
CA GLY A 157 -1.02 -3.59 -1.37
C GLY A 157 0.05 -2.97 -0.50
N ARG A 158 1.27 -3.49 -0.68
CA ARG A 158 2.49 -2.92 -0.11
C ARG A 158 3.41 -2.50 -1.25
N PHE A 159 3.88 -1.25 -1.23
CA PHE A 159 5.11 -0.86 -1.92
C PHE A 159 6.28 -0.86 -0.93
N PRO A 160 7.51 -1.18 -1.40
CA PRO A 160 8.69 -1.27 -0.54
C PRO A 160 9.05 0.07 0.08
N ARG A 161 9.79 0.05 1.19
CA ARG A 161 10.36 1.27 1.79
C ARG A 161 11.11 2.09 0.74
N ILE A 162 10.80 3.38 0.64
CA ILE A 162 11.46 4.30 -0.31
C ILE A 162 12.89 4.56 0.14
N LEU A 163 13.07 4.80 1.45
CA LEU A 163 14.36 4.94 2.09
C LEU A 163 14.69 3.69 2.92
N THR A 164 15.93 3.21 2.81
CA THR A 164 16.43 2.06 3.60
C THR A 164 17.27 2.48 4.79
N ASN A 165 17.56 3.77 4.92
CA ASN A 165 18.22 4.35 6.09
C ASN A 165 17.14 4.85 7.08
N GLU A 166 17.54 5.03 8.33
CA GLU A 166 16.67 5.53 9.41
C GLU A 166 16.81 7.06 9.56
N VAL A 167 17.14 7.75 8.46
CA VAL A 167 17.36 9.22 8.48
C VAL A 167 16.19 9.86 7.76
N ASP A 168 15.45 10.68 8.49
CA ASP A 168 14.35 11.45 7.93
C ASP A 168 14.87 12.36 6.81
N GLN A 169 14.27 12.20 5.64
CA GLN A 169 14.65 12.96 4.46
C GLN A 169 13.44 13.07 3.54
N ALA A 170 13.12 14.29 3.12
CA ALA A 170 12.01 14.45 2.19
C ALA A 170 12.29 13.75 0.86
N VAL A 171 11.23 13.15 0.32
CA VAL A 171 11.25 12.34 -0.89
C VAL A 171 10.07 12.72 -1.78
N GLU A 172 10.35 12.81 -3.07
CA GLU A 172 9.32 12.78 -4.11
C GLU A 172 9.66 11.73 -5.14
N GLY A 173 8.64 11.26 -5.85
CA GLY A 173 8.82 10.30 -6.91
C GLY A 173 7.50 9.85 -7.49
N ASN A 174 7.58 8.76 -8.26
CA ASN A 174 6.44 8.14 -8.91
C ASN A 174 6.33 6.67 -8.48
N ILE A 175 5.11 6.24 -8.14
CA ILE A 175 4.78 4.85 -7.86
C ILE A 175 3.90 4.34 -9.00
N ARG A 176 4.36 3.29 -9.69
CA ARG A 176 3.53 2.51 -10.63
C ARG A 176 3.10 1.22 -9.97
N TYR A 177 1.82 1.12 -9.64
CA TYR A 177 1.23 -0.01 -8.95
C TYR A 177 0.46 -0.90 -9.93
N GLY A 178 0.98 -2.11 -10.17
CA GLY A 178 0.39 -3.09 -11.07
C GLY A 178 -0.50 -4.09 -10.32
N MET A 179 -1.77 -4.15 -10.70
CA MET A 179 -2.77 -5.07 -10.17
C MET A 179 -3.01 -6.21 -11.16
N LEU A 180 -2.74 -7.44 -10.74
CA LEU A 180 -2.85 -8.63 -11.57
C LEU A 180 -4.20 -9.30 -11.40
N SER A 181 -4.92 -9.56 -12.50
CA SER A 181 -6.15 -10.35 -12.49
C SER A 181 -6.43 -10.92 -13.88
N SER A 182 -6.90 -12.17 -13.95
CA SER A 182 -7.50 -12.72 -15.17
C SER A 182 -8.95 -12.26 -15.36
N GLY A 183 -9.51 -11.56 -14.37
CA GLY A 183 -10.91 -11.14 -14.33
C GLY A 183 -11.19 -9.79 -14.99
N TRP A 184 -10.19 -8.95 -15.27
CA TRP A 184 -10.39 -7.55 -15.65
C TRP A 184 -11.37 -7.39 -16.82
N GLU A 185 -11.13 -8.06 -17.94
CA GLU A 185 -12.04 -8.05 -19.09
C GLU A 185 -13.40 -8.66 -18.74
N SER A 186 -13.43 -9.81 -18.07
CA SER A 186 -14.71 -10.46 -17.76
C SER A 186 -15.63 -9.60 -16.88
N ILE A 187 -15.06 -8.77 -16.00
CA ILE A 187 -15.78 -7.97 -15.02
C ILE A 187 -16.08 -6.56 -15.57
N PHE A 188 -15.11 -5.91 -16.23
CA PHE A 188 -15.21 -4.49 -16.59
C PHE A 188 -15.29 -4.18 -18.09
N ARG A 189 -15.26 -5.18 -18.99
CA ARG A 189 -15.12 -4.97 -20.45
C ARG A 189 -16.04 -3.93 -21.08
N ARG A 190 -17.27 -3.75 -20.56
CA ARG A 190 -18.24 -2.78 -21.09
C ARG A 190 -18.57 -1.65 -20.13
N ASP A 191 -17.98 -1.70 -18.95
CA ASP A 191 -18.26 -0.76 -17.89
C ASP A 191 -17.27 0.42 -17.98
N THR A 192 -17.76 1.63 -17.72
CA THR A 192 -16.89 2.76 -17.43
C THR A 192 -16.47 2.64 -15.98
N ILE A 193 -15.16 2.62 -15.74
CA ILE A 193 -14.56 2.49 -14.42
C ILE A 193 -13.85 3.78 -14.01
N GLN A 194 -13.71 3.95 -12.71
CA GLN A 194 -12.84 4.92 -12.07
C GLN A 194 -12.14 4.24 -10.90
N VAL A 195 -10.85 4.51 -10.72
CA VAL A 195 -10.05 3.94 -9.64
C VAL A 195 -9.66 5.05 -8.69
N ALA A 196 -9.88 4.83 -7.39
CA ALA A 196 -9.36 5.71 -6.34
C ALA A 196 -8.09 5.11 -5.72
N VAL A 197 -7.14 5.97 -5.41
CA VAL A 197 -5.87 5.60 -4.77
C VAL A 197 -5.63 6.49 -3.55
N GLU A 198 -5.20 5.87 -2.46
CA GLU A 198 -4.62 6.50 -1.27
C GLU A 198 -3.33 5.77 -0.89
N ILE A 199 -2.38 6.46 -0.27
CA ILE A 199 -1.21 5.83 0.36
C ILE A 199 -1.17 6.12 1.86
N GLN A 200 -0.37 5.35 2.59
CA GLN A 200 -0.13 5.53 4.01
C GLN A 200 1.36 5.44 4.32
N ASP A 201 1.83 6.34 5.19
CA ASP A 201 3.18 6.28 5.74
C ASP A 201 3.29 5.26 6.90
N ARG A 202 4.49 5.18 7.50
CA ARG A 202 4.73 4.30 8.66
C ARG A 202 4.22 4.89 9.98
N ALA A 203 4.01 6.20 10.05
CA ALA A 203 3.31 6.86 11.16
C ALA A 203 1.77 6.71 11.12
N LEU A 204 1.23 5.98 10.13
CA LEU A 204 -0.20 5.74 9.88
C LEU A 204 -0.99 6.96 9.39
N ASN A 205 -0.33 7.99 8.85
CA ASN A 205 -1.03 9.09 8.19
C ASN A 205 -1.43 8.69 6.77
N ARG A 206 -2.66 9.02 6.40
CA ARG A 206 -3.23 8.78 5.07
C ARG A 206 -3.09 10.00 4.19
N SER A 207 -2.72 9.77 2.93
CA SER A 207 -2.70 10.83 1.93
C SER A 207 -4.10 11.34 1.59
N ASN A 208 -4.16 12.40 0.77
CA ASN A 208 -5.37 12.69 0.01
C ASN A 208 -5.73 11.50 -0.91
N GLU A 209 -7.02 11.32 -1.20
CA GLU A 209 -7.51 10.38 -2.20
C GLU A 209 -7.43 11.03 -3.59
N VAL A 210 -6.90 10.30 -4.57
CA VAL A 210 -6.91 10.72 -5.98
C VAL A 210 -7.73 9.76 -6.82
N LEU A 211 -8.42 10.30 -7.82
CA LEU A 211 -9.25 9.54 -8.74
C LEU A 211 -8.62 9.51 -10.13
N SER A 212 -8.68 8.36 -10.78
CA SER A 212 -8.44 8.28 -12.22
C SER A 212 -9.50 9.06 -13.00
N PRO A 213 -9.23 9.39 -14.27
CA PRO A 213 -10.28 9.72 -15.22
C PRO A 213 -11.32 8.59 -15.33
N GLU A 214 -12.51 8.91 -15.83
CA GLU A 214 -13.48 7.90 -16.24
C GLU A 214 -13.00 7.21 -17.52
N VAL A 215 -12.79 5.90 -17.46
CA VAL A 215 -12.22 5.14 -18.59
C VAL A 215 -12.94 3.81 -18.79
N THR A 216 -12.88 3.28 -20.00
CA THR A 216 -13.14 1.87 -20.28
C THR A 216 -11.80 1.16 -20.46
N LEU A 217 -11.72 -0.15 -20.22
CA LEU A 217 -10.48 -0.90 -20.43
C LEU A 217 -9.90 -0.69 -21.83
N SER A 218 -10.74 -0.70 -22.86
CA SER A 218 -10.31 -0.48 -24.26
C SER A 218 -9.62 0.86 -24.52
N GLN A 219 -9.93 1.90 -23.76
CA GLN A 219 -9.31 3.23 -23.92
C GLN A 219 -7.91 3.30 -23.32
N ILE A 220 -7.63 2.44 -22.34
CA ILE A 220 -6.38 2.44 -21.58
C ILE A 220 -5.52 1.21 -21.91
N THR A 221 -6.00 0.33 -22.80
CA THR A 221 -5.23 -0.81 -23.32
C THR A 221 -3.96 -0.30 -23.99
N ARG A 222 -2.80 -0.77 -23.50
CA ARG A 222 -1.52 -0.53 -24.15
C ARG A 222 -1.50 -1.23 -25.52
N PRO A 223 -0.97 -0.56 -26.56
CA PRO A 223 -0.88 -1.12 -27.90
C PRO A 223 0.04 -2.34 -27.98
#